data_AF-A0A0E3VUN1-F1
#
_entry.id   AF-A0A0E3VUN1-F1
#
_cell.length_a   1.000
_cell.length_b   1.000
_cell.length_c   1.000
_cell.angle_alpha   90.00
_cell.angle_beta   90.00
_cell.angle_gamma   90.00
#
_symmetry.space_group_name_H-M   'P 1'
#
loop_
_entity.id
_entity.type
_entity.pdbx_description
1 polymer ?
#
loop_
_entity_poly.entity_id
_entity_poly.type
_entity_poly.pdbx_seq_one_letter_code
_entity_poly.pdbx_strand_id
1 'polypeptide(L)'
;MDEAFADVRASFDRFCLAAGIEALGTMMEADVTAACGARHDRDAAALCPAGQPGLARAFAPTVPRLFIADGAKALSKAIRRTFGSAAAIQRCQIHKPRNIMERLPKEHHAATRRVLRQAWEFDDADKAEKLIRNLARRLDQQWPGVAASSLEGLDEI
;
A
#
# COMPACT_ATOMS: atom_id res chain seq x y z
N MET A 1 -9.80 -31.09 -11.48
CA MET A 1 -9.70 -29.73 -12.08
C MET A 1 -9.30 -28.72 -11.01
N ASP A 2 -9.86 -28.82 -9.80
CA ASP A 2 -9.58 -27.88 -8.70
C ASP A 2 -8.12 -27.86 -8.19
N GLU A 3 -7.46 -29.01 -8.15
CA GLU A 3 -6.07 -29.13 -7.66
C GLU A 3 -5.04 -28.46 -8.59
N ALA A 4 -5.22 -28.61 -9.91
CA ALA A 4 -4.38 -27.94 -10.89
C ALA A 4 -4.52 -26.41 -10.84
N PHE A 5 -5.74 -25.90 -10.62
CA PHE A 5 -5.96 -24.46 -10.44
C PHE A 5 -5.38 -23.94 -9.12
N ALA A 6 -5.40 -24.74 -8.06
CA ALA A 6 -4.76 -24.40 -6.79
C ALA A 6 -3.24 -24.27 -6.94
N ASP A 7 -2.60 -25.18 -7.68
CA ASP A 7 -1.15 -25.17 -7.93
C ASP A 7 -0.70 -23.99 -8.81
N VAL A 8 -1.47 -23.67 -9.85
CA VAL A 8 -1.22 -22.48 -10.69
C VAL A 8 -1.32 -21.21 -9.84
N ARG A 9 -2.33 -21.12 -8.98
CA ARG A 9 -2.51 -19.97 -8.08
C ARG A 9 -1.41 -19.88 -7.03
N ALA A 10 -0.95 -21.01 -6.48
CA ALA A 10 0.18 -21.05 -5.56
C ALA A 10 1.50 -20.64 -6.23
N SER A 11 1.67 -20.96 -7.51
CA SER A 11 2.84 -20.59 -8.31
C SER A 11 2.82 -19.10 -8.66
N PHE A 12 1.67 -18.58 -9.06
CA PHE A 12 1.45 -17.16 -9.29
C PHE A 12 1.70 -16.32 -8.02
N ASP A 13 1.17 -16.75 -6.88
CA ASP A 13 1.39 -16.10 -5.59
C ASP A 13 2.88 -16.05 -5.20
N ARG A 14 3.62 -17.15 -5.46
CA ARG A 14 5.07 -17.23 -5.21
C ARG A 14 5.86 -16.30 -6.13
N PHE A 15 5.47 -16.24 -7.40
CA PHE A 15 6.08 -15.34 -8.38
C PHE A 15 5.85 -13.88 -8.00
N CYS A 16 4.59 -13.47 -7.75
CA CYS A 16 4.28 -12.09 -7.37
C CYS A 16 4.98 -11.66 -6.08
N LEU A 17 5.15 -12.60 -5.14
CA LEU A 17 5.93 -12.36 -3.93
C LEU A 17 7.41 -12.14 -4.23
N ALA A 18 8.03 -13.05 -4.98
CA ALA A 18 9.46 -12.98 -5.30
C ALA A 18 9.78 -11.69 -6.08
N ALA A 19 9.00 -11.40 -7.11
CA ALA A 19 9.13 -10.18 -7.90
C ALA A 19 8.87 -8.92 -7.05
N GLY A 20 7.90 -8.96 -6.14
CA GLY A 20 7.64 -7.84 -5.23
C GLY A 20 8.77 -7.58 -4.24
N ILE A 21 9.37 -8.64 -3.69
CA ILE A 21 10.54 -8.55 -2.80
C ILE A 21 11.76 -8.03 -3.57
N GLU A 22 12.00 -8.54 -4.77
CA GLU A 22 13.11 -8.10 -5.62
C GLU A 22 12.96 -6.63 -6.01
N ALA A 23 11.77 -6.22 -6.48
CA ALA A 23 11.50 -4.83 -6.83
C ALA A 23 11.67 -3.88 -5.64
N LEU A 24 11.13 -4.25 -4.47
CA LEU A 24 11.35 -3.48 -3.25
C LEU A 24 12.84 -3.46 -2.87
N GLY A 25 13.53 -4.59 -2.95
CA GLY A 25 14.97 -4.70 -2.71
C GLY A 25 15.78 -3.77 -3.60
N THR A 26 15.52 -3.75 -4.91
CA THR A 26 16.19 -2.87 -5.87
C THR A 26 15.89 -1.40 -5.63
N MET A 27 14.62 -1.04 -5.37
CA MET A 27 14.24 0.33 -5.04
C MET A 27 14.93 0.81 -3.77
N MET A 28 14.98 -0.05 -2.74
CA MET A 28 15.63 0.24 -1.47
C MET A 28 17.16 0.34 -1.62
N GLU A 29 17.78 -0.49 -2.46
CA GLU A 29 19.21 -0.36 -2.77
C GLU A 29 19.54 0.92 -3.54
N ALA A 30 18.65 1.36 -4.43
CA ALA A 30 18.79 2.64 -5.12
C ALA A 30 18.67 3.82 -4.15
N ASP A 31 17.70 3.80 -3.24
CA ASP A 31 17.54 4.82 -2.20
C ASP A 31 18.74 4.86 -1.24
N VAL A 32 19.28 3.69 -0.87
CA VAL A 32 20.52 3.57 -0.09
C VAL A 32 21.70 4.19 -0.83
N THR A 33 21.84 3.91 -2.11
CA THR A 33 22.95 4.43 -2.92
C THR A 33 22.84 5.95 -3.11
N ALA A 34 21.63 6.46 -3.32
CA ALA A 34 21.39 7.90 -3.46
C ALA A 34 21.64 8.66 -2.15
N ALA A 35 21.27 8.06 -1.01
CA ALA A 35 21.42 8.69 0.31
C ALA A 35 22.82 8.54 0.91
N CYS A 36 23.52 7.45 0.60
CA CYS A 36 24.77 7.05 1.28
C CYS A 36 25.96 6.76 0.35
N GLY A 37 25.79 6.81 -0.97
CA GLY A 37 26.82 6.44 -1.94
C GLY A 37 26.92 4.93 -2.21
N ALA A 38 27.83 4.55 -3.12
CA ALA A 38 27.99 3.17 -3.55
C ALA A 38 28.54 2.26 -2.44
N ARG A 39 28.04 1.01 -2.41
CA ARG A 39 28.43 0.00 -1.41
C ARG A 39 29.92 -0.34 -1.54
N HIS A 40 30.67 -0.20 -0.44
CA HIS A 40 32.13 -0.40 -0.35
C HIS A 40 33.01 0.67 -1.01
N ASP A 41 32.44 1.80 -1.42
CA ASP A 41 33.24 2.95 -1.81
C ASP A 41 33.91 3.55 -0.56
N ARG A 42 35.25 3.60 -0.57
CA ARG A 42 36.07 4.11 0.54
C ARG A 42 36.45 5.57 0.35
N ASP A 43 36.14 6.18 -0.78
CA ASP A 43 36.58 7.53 -1.14
C ASP A 43 35.48 8.61 -0.94
N ALA A 44 34.32 8.24 -0.38
CA ALA A 44 33.23 9.18 -0.07
C ALA A 44 33.51 10.00 1.21
N ALA A 45 34.58 10.80 1.20
CA ALA A 45 34.89 11.79 2.23
C ALA A 45 33.98 13.05 2.20
N ALA A 46 32.86 13.03 1.46
CA ALA A 46 31.96 14.17 1.36
C ALA A 46 30.51 13.71 1.21
N LEU A 47 29.84 13.42 2.33
CA LEU A 47 28.39 13.66 2.56
C LEU A 47 27.95 13.10 3.93
N CYS A 48 28.47 13.65 5.04
CA CYS A 48 27.71 13.73 6.30
C CYS A 48 28.38 14.70 7.29
N PRO A 49 27.83 15.90 7.58
CA PRO A 49 28.19 16.60 8.80
C PRO A 49 27.46 15.90 9.96
N ALA A 50 28.25 15.31 10.86
CA ALA A 50 27.86 14.84 12.19
C ALA A 50 26.75 13.76 12.27
N GLY A 51 27.19 12.50 12.25
CA GLY A 51 26.64 11.43 13.10
C GLY A 51 25.22 10.95 12.82
N GLN A 52 25.08 9.86 12.09
CA GLN A 52 24.09 8.82 12.40
C GLN A 52 24.46 7.46 11.79
N PRO A 53 24.58 6.39 12.61
CA PRO A 53 24.76 5.02 12.12
C PRO A 53 23.41 4.50 11.64
N GLY A 54 22.99 4.81 10.40
CA GLY A 54 21.56 4.74 10.09
C GLY A 54 21.19 4.57 8.64
N LEU A 55 21.33 3.36 8.08
CA LEU A 55 20.43 2.95 7.00
C LEU A 55 20.15 1.44 6.92
N ALA A 56 21.13 0.57 7.20
CA ALA A 56 20.85 -0.85 7.46
C ALA A 56 19.84 -1.03 8.62
N ARG A 57 19.85 -0.10 9.58
CA ARG A 57 18.85 0.02 10.64
C ARG A 57 17.55 0.67 10.16
N ALA A 58 17.62 1.63 9.24
CA ALA A 58 16.46 2.33 8.68
C ALA A 58 15.58 1.45 7.79
N PHE A 59 16.09 0.31 7.31
CA PHE A 59 15.31 -0.74 6.60
C PHE A 59 15.38 -2.15 7.23
N ALA A 60 15.92 -2.28 8.45
CA ALA A 60 15.86 -3.52 9.21
C ALA A 60 14.39 -3.95 9.41
N PRO A 61 14.03 -5.23 9.16
CA PRO A 61 12.66 -5.70 9.29
C PRO A 61 12.12 -5.68 10.73
N THR A 62 12.98 -5.39 11.70
CA THR A 62 12.64 -5.22 13.12
C THR A 62 12.23 -3.81 13.50
N VAL A 63 12.41 -2.81 12.63
CA VAL A 63 12.03 -1.43 12.91
C VAL A 63 10.61 -1.17 12.39
N PRO A 64 9.70 -0.64 13.22
CA PRO A 64 8.35 -0.29 12.81
C PRO A 64 8.32 0.68 11.62
N ARG A 65 7.53 0.38 10.59
CA ARG A 65 7.32 1.21 9.40
C ARG A 65 5.86 1.21 8.97
N LEU A 66 5.43 2.36 8.45
CA LEU A 66 4.16 2.51 7.75
C LEU A 66 4.40 2.43 6.23
N PHE A 67 3.74 1.48 5.58
CA PHE A 67 3.72 1.33 4.13
C PHE A 67 2.40 1.88 3.60
N ILE A 68 2.45 2.92 2.76
CA ILE A 68 1.26 3.49 2.12
C ILE A 68 1.19 2.98 0.68
N ALA A 69 0.20 2.14 0.37
CA ALA A 69 0.08 1.48 -0.94
C ALA A 69 -1.27 1.77 -1.63
N ASP A 70 -1.27 1.85 -2.96
CA ASP A 70 -2.50 2.04 -3.76
C ASP A 70 -3.39 0.79 -3.79
N GLY A 71 -2.84 -0.40 -3.62
CA GLY A 71 -3.61 -1.65 -3.57
C GLY A 71 -3.01 -2.77 -4.38
N ALA A 72 -2.42 -3.74 -3.69
CA ALA A 72 -2.03 -5.00 -4.28
C ALA A 72 -1.92 -6.04 -3.17
N LYS A 73 -2.84 -7.02 -3.14
CA LYS A 73 -2.84 -8.05 -2.09
C LYS A 73 -1.52 -8.82 -2.02
N ALA A 74 -0.88 -9.04 -3.17
CA ALA A 74 0.44 -9.66 -3.25
C ALA A 74 1.53 -8.78 -2.60
N LEU A 75 1.48 -7.45 -2.81
CA LEU A 75 2.40 -6.50 -2.19
C LEU A 75 2.19 -6.43 -0.68
N SER A 76 0.93 -6.32 -0.21
CA SER A 76 0.63 -6.31 1.22
C SER A 76 1.08 -7.60 1.91
N LYS A 77 0.91 -8.76 1.23
CA LYS A 77 1.40 -10.07 1.69
C LYS A 77 2.94 -10.12 1.72
N ALA A 78 3.61 -9.56 0.72
CA ALA A 78 5.07 -9.46 0.68
C ALA A 78 5.62 -8.62 1.83
N ILE A 79 5.04 -7.44 2.04
CA ILE A 79 5.41 -6.55 3.14
C ILE A 79 5.23 -7.25 4.49
N ARG A 80 4.06 -7.86 4.75
CA ARG A 80 3.82 -8.59 6.01
C ARG A 80 4.79 -9.77 6.19
N ARG A 81 5.18 -10.47 5.12
CA ARG A 81 6.16 -11.56 5.18
C ARG A 81 7.58 -11.07 5.50
N THR A 82 7.98 -9.93 4.96
CA THR A 82 9.34 -9.39 5.16
C THR A 82 9.49 -8.66 6.49
N PHE A 83 8.49 -7.88 6.89
CA PHE A 83 8.58 -6.96 8.03
C PHE A 83 7.75 -7.42 9.26
N GLY A 84 6.94 -8.47 9.12
CA GLY A 84 6.16 -9.03 10.23
C GLY A 84 5.28 -7.99 10.92
N SER A 85 5.26 -8.03 12.25
CA SER A 85 4.53 -7.06 13.09
C SER A 85 5.10 -5.64 13.07
N ALA A 86 6.30 -5.44 12.49
CA ALA A 86 6.88 -4.13 12.30
C ALA A 86 6.31 -3.40 11.07
N ALA A 87 5.50 -4.05 10.23
CA ALA A 87 4.78 -3.37 9.15
C ALA A 87 3.36 -2.99 9.55
N ALA A 88 3.11 -1.68 9.60
CA ALA A 88 1.76 -1.13 9.41
C ALA A 88 1.55 -0.90 7.91
N ILE A 89 0.39 -1.29 7.38
CA ILE A 89 0.05 -1.08 5.97
C ILE A 89 -1.20 -0.21 5.94
N GLN A 90 -1.13 0.87 5.18
CA GLN A 90 -2.23 1.79 4.95
C GLN A 90 -2.52 1.92 3.46
N ARG A 91 -3.80 1.98 3.12
CA ARG A 91 -4.28 2.26 1.77
C ARG A 91 -4.11 3.74 1.47
N CYS A 92 -3.55 4.06 0.31
CA CYS A 92 -3.31 5.44 -0.08
C CYS A 92 -4.63 6.23 -0.22
N GLN A 93 -4.81 7.22 0.65
CA GLN A 93 -5.97 8.12 0.66
C GLN A 93 -6.06 9.02 -0.58
N ILE A 94 -5.02 9.11 -1.41
CA ILE A 94 -5.06 9.86 -2.66
C ILE A 94 -5.54 8.99 -3.83
N HIS A 95 -4.99 7.79 -3.95
CA HIS A 95 -5.31 6.89 -5.05
C HIS A 95 -6.65 6.19 -4.87
N LYS A 96 -7.02 5.82 -3.64
CA LYS A 96 -8.32 5.18 -3.36
C LYS A 96 -9.52 5.98 -3.87
N PRO A 97 -9.65 7.30 -3.61
CA PRO A 97 -10.68 8.12 -4.25
C PRO A 97 -10.55 8.14 -5.77
N ARG A 98 -9.34 8.24 -6.32
CA ARG A 98 -9.13 8.31 -7.78
C ARG A 98 -9.75 7.07 -8.45
N ASN A 99 -9.46 5.89 -7.93
CA ASN A 99 -9.98 4.62 -8.42
C ASN A 99 -11.51 4.49 -8.30
N ILE A 100 -12.13 5.19 -7.34
CA ILE A 100 -13.59 5.25 -7.19
C ILE A 100 -14.19 6.26 -8.19
N MET A 101 -13.60 7.46 -8.28
CA MET A 101 -14.07 8.56 -9.12
C MET A 101 -13.99 8.24 -10.62
N GLU A 102 -13.00 7.47 -11.06
CA GLU A 102 -12.88 7.00 -12.45
C GLU A 102 -14.10 6.19 -12.93
N ARG A 103 -14.90 5.67 -11.99
CA ARG A 103 -16.11 4.91 -12.26
C ARG A 103 -17.40 5.72 -12.10
N LEU A 104 -17.27 7.03 -11.88
CA LEU A 104 -18.40 7.93 -11.59
C LEU A 104 -18.44 9.10 -12.58
N PRO A 105 -19.63 9.64 -12.90
CA PRO A 105 -19.76 10.92 -13.58
C PRO A 105 -19.09 12.04 -12.77
N LYS A 106 -18.51 13.02 -13.49
CA LYS A 106 -17.70 14.10 -12.90
C LYS A 106 -18.48 14.92 -11.86
N GLU A 107 -19.79 15.11 -12.05
CA GLU A 107 -20.64 15.83 -11.08
C GLU A 107 -20.64 15.20 -9.67
N HIS A 108 -20.39 13.89 -9.55
CA HIS A 108 -20.41 13.18 -8.27
C HIS A 108 -19.05 13.10 -7.58
N HIS A 109 -17.96 13.53 -8.24
CA HIS A 109 -16.59 13.40 -7.72
C HIS A 109 -16.40 14.20 -6.43
N ALA A 110 -16.88 15.45 -6.38
CA ALA A 110 -16.72 16.32 -5.21
C ALA A 110 -17.46 15.77 -3.98
N ALA A 111 -18.72 15.37 -4.16
CA ALA A 111 -19.53 14.78 -3.09
C ALA A 111 -18.93 13.47 -2.57
N THR A 112 -18.50 12.59 -3.47
CA THR A 112 -17.86 11.31 -3.12
C THR A 112 -16.55 11.52 -2.36
N ARG A 113 -15.69 12.43 -2.83
CA ARG A 113 -14.43 12.77 -2.15
C ARG A 113 -14.66 13.33 -0.75
N ARG A 114 -15.72 14.11 -0.54
CA ARG A 114 -16.07 14.66 0.78
C ARG A 114 -16.41 13.54 1.78
N VAL A 115 -17.20 12.56 1.36
CA VAL A 115 -17.56 11.42 2.23
C VAL A 115 -16.34 10.55 2.56
N LEU A 116 -15.46 10.31 1.58
CA LEU A 116 -14.21 9.56 1.82
C LEU A 116 -13.30 10.29 2.80
N ARG A 117 -13.14 11.62 2.66
CA ARG A 117 -12.37 12.43 3.61
C ARG A 117 -12.95 12.35 5.02
N GLN A 118 -14.28 12.48 5.14
CA GLN A 118 -14.96 12.35 6.43
C GLN A 118 -14.70 10.98 7.07
N ALA A 119 -14.65 9.91 6.27
CA ALA A 119 -14.34 8.56 6.77
C ALA A 119 -12.95 8.51 7.43
N TRP A 120 -11.94 9.17 6.86
CA TRP A 120 -10.58 9.20 7.42
C TRP A 120 -10.37 10.14 8.60
N GLU A 121 -11.32 11.04 8.84
CA GLU A 121 -11.31 11.94 10.00
C GLU A 121 -11.97 11.30 11.24
N PHE A 122 -12.56 10.10 11.12
CA PHE A 122 -13.11 9.39 12.28
C PHE A 122 -12.00 8.76 13.13
N ASP A 123 -12.11 8.95 14.44
CA ASP A 123 -11.31 8.22 15.44
C ASP A 123 -11.81 6.77 15.67
N ASP A 124 -12.92 6.40 15.05
CA ASP A 124 -13.62 5.12 15.23
C ASP A 124 -13.66 4.38 13.88
N ALA A 125 -12.85 3.33 13.78
CA ALA A 125 -12.69 2.53 12.57
C ALA A 125 -14.02 1.87 12.12
N ASP A 126 -14.84 1.39 13.06
CA ASP A 126 -16.13 0.77 12.73
C ASP A 126 -17.10 1.78 12.12
N LYS A 127 -17.09 3.03 12.61
CA LYS A 127 -17.89 4.12 12.03
C LYS A 127 -17.36 4.52 10.66
N ALA A 128 -16.04 4.62 10.48
CA ALA A 128 -15.41 4.92 9.20
C ALA A 128 -15.78 3.86 8.15
N GLU A 129 -15.62 2.58 8.50
CA GLU A 129 -15.95 1.46 7.62
C GLU A 129 -17.44 1.46 7.26
N LYS A 130 -18.32 1.65 8.24
CA LYS A 130 -19.77 1.73 8.01
C LYS A 130 -20.14 2.87 7.07
N LEU A 131 -19.49 4.04 7.19
CA LEU A 131 -19.70 5.16 6.28
C LEU A 131 -19.30 4.81 4.85
N ILE A 132 -18.12 4.21 4.65
CA ILE A 132 -17.64 3.81 3.32
C ILE A 132 -18.53 2.72 2.71
N ARG A 133 -18.95 1.72 3.49
CA ARG A 133 -19.89 0.67 3.03
C ARG A 133 -21.24 1.25 2.60
N ASN A 134 -21.76 2.22 3.35
CA ASN A 134 -23.01 2.90 3.00
C ASN A 134 -22.86 3.76 1.74
N LEU A 135 -21.72 4.43 1.56
CA LEU A 135 -21.40 5.14 0.32
C LEU A 135 -21.34 4.17 -0.86
N ALA A 136 -20.57 3.09 -0.74
CA ALA A 136 -20.42 2.06 -1.77
C ALA A 136 -21.78 1.52 -2.23
N ARG A 137 -22.66 1.16 -1.28
CA ARG A 137 -24.00 0.65 -1.59
C ARG A 137 -24.85 1.65 -2.39
N ARG A 138 -24.82 2.94 -2.02
CA ARG A 138 -25.59 3.99 -2.72
C ARG A 138 -25.05 4.27 -4.12
N LEU A 139 -23.72 4.31 -4.26
CA LEU A 139 -23.10 4.51 -5.57
C LEU A 139 -23.40 3.34 -6.50
N ASP A 140 -23.33 2.11 -6.00
CA ASP A 140 -23.53 0.90 -6.81
C ASP A 140 -24.97 0.75 -7.33
N GLN A 141 -25.96 1.30 -6.62
CA GLN A 141 -27.35 1.37 -7.09
C GLN A 141 -27.52 2.19 -8.38
N GLN A 142 -26.70 3.23 -8.56
CA GLN A 142 -26.77 4.12 -9.72
C GLN A 142 -25.69 3.79 -10.77
N TRP A 143 -24.53 3.29 -10.32
CA TRP A 143 -23.38 2.93 -11.15
C TRP A 143 -22.87 1.54 -10.76
N PRO A 144 -23.43 0.47 -11.35
CA PRO A 144 -23.06 -0.90 -11.01
C PRO A 144 -21.56 -1.17 -11.18
N GLY A 145 -20.96 -1.81 -10.18
CA GLY A 145 -19.53 -2.16 -10.18
C GLY A 145 -18.63 -1.13 -9.47
N VAL A 146 -19.18 -0.03 -8.97
CA VAL A 146 -18.44 0.93 -8.13
C VAL A 146 -18.16 0.36 -6.74
N ALA A 147 -19.04 -0.49 -6.20
CA ALA A 147 -18.87 -1.07 -4.88
C ALA A 147 -17.57 -1.88 -4.77
N ALA A 148 -17.22 -2.66 -5.80
CA ALA A 148 -16.00 -3.47 -5.79
C ALA A 148 -14.74 -2.62 -5.56
N SER A 149 -14.60 -1.50 -6.30
CA SER A 149 -13.48 -0.54 -6.13
C SER A 149 -13.53 0.15 -4.76
N SER A 150 -14.73 0.49 -4.29
CA SER A 150 -14.93 1.18 -3.01
C SER A 150 -14.57 0.31 -1.80
N LEU A 151 -14.90 -0.99 -1.86
CA LEU A 151 -14.73 -1.92 -0.73
C LEU A 151 -13.35 -2.60 -0.69
N GLU A 152 -12.57 -2.51 -1.76
CA GLU A 152 -11.25 -3.16 -1.84
C GLU A 152 -10.25 -2.57 -0.83
N GLY A 153 -9.66 -3.39 0.04
CA GLY A 153 -8.64 -2.96 1.00
C GLY A 153 -9.17 -2.03 2.09
N LEU A 154 -10.46 -2.18 2.46
CA LEU A 154 -11.08 -1.44 3.57
C LEU A 154 -10.42 -1.72 4.92
N ASP A 155 -9.91 -2.94 5.12
CA ASP A 155 -9.18 -3.39 6.31
C ASP A 155 -7.79 -2.72 6.45
N GLU A 156 -7.36 -1.99 5.42
CA GLU A 156 -6.10 -1.26 5.36
C GLU A 156 -6.32 0.27 5.40
N ILE A 157 -7.53 0.75 5.74
CA ILE A 157 -7.86 2.19 5.86
C ILE A 157 -7.75 2.63 7.32
#